data_AF-A0A2W5KPH4-F1
#
_entry.id   AF-A0A2W5KPH4-F1
#
_cell.length_a   1.000
_cell.length_b   1.000
_cell.length_c   1.000
_cell.angle_alpha   90.00
_cell.angle_beta   90.00
_cell.angle_gamma   90.00
#
_symmetry.space_group_name_H-M   'P 1'
#
loop_
_entity.id
_entity.type
_entity.pdbx_description
1 polymer ?
#
loop_
_entity_poly.entity_id
_entity_poly.type
_entity_poly.pdbx_seq_one_letter_code
_entity_poly.pdbx_strand_id
1 'polypeptide(L)'
;MSSNGNGDGRIPHVLAHSPKDNVAVAVIEGLKADTDAFGVVTENNESFGVFVKNDIPIGHKVALIDLKAGDTVIKYGQDVGRIVADIAKGEHVHTHNMKTKRW
;
A
#
# COMPACT_ATOMS: atom_id res chain seq x y z
N MET A 1 -27.09 19.55 4.91
CA MET A 1 -27.18 18.59 6.03
C MET A 1 -26.12 17.53 5.77
N SER A 2 -24.98 17.65 6.45
CA SER A 2 -23.90 16.66 6.40
C SER A 2 -24.12 15.68 7.54
N SER A 3 -24.16 14.39 7.25
CA SER A 3 -23.89 13.34 8.24
C SER A 3 -23.29 12.12 7.54
N ASN A 4 -22.01 11.94 7.80
CA ASN A 4 -21.18 10.74 7.58
C ASN A 4 -21.96 9.43 7.62
N GLY A 5 -21.93 8.70 6.51
CA GLY A 5 -22.13 7.25 6.51
C GLY A 5 -20.80 6.58 6.86
N ASN A 6 -20.59 6.29 8.14
CA ASN A 6 -19.56 5.35 8.56
C ASN A 6 -19.99 3.94 8.11
N GLY A 7 -19.27 3.36 7.14
CA GLY A 7 -19.32 1.93 6.81
C GLY A 7 -20.16 1.56 5.60
N ASP A 8 -19.64 1.78 4.38
CA ASP A 8 -20.16 1.22 3.11
C ASP A 8 -20.22 -0.33 3.13
N GLY A 9 -19.55 -1.00 4.06
CA GLY A 9 -19.42 -2.47 4.02
C GLY A 9 -18.48 -2.95 2.90
N ARG A 10 -17.80 -2.01 2.22
CA ARG A 10 -16.68 -2.33 1.32
C ARG A 10 -15.57 -3.03 2.10
N ILE A 11 -15.23 -4.22 1.63
CA ILE A 11 -14.10 -4.99 2.11
C ILE A 11 -12.83 -4.32 1.53
N PRO A 12 -11.85 -3.91 2.37
CA PRO A 12 -10.61 -3.33 1.88
C PRO A 12 -9.83 -4.35 1.06
N HIS A 13 -9.30 -3.92 -0.08
CA HIS A 13 -8.37 -4.72 -0.88
C HIS A 13 -6.95 -4.63 -0.32
N VAL A 14 -6.60 -3.47 0.25
CA VAL A 14 -5.28 -3.17 0.80
C VAL A 14 -5.37 -2.46 2.16
N LEU A 15 -4.39 -2.68 3.02
CA LEU A 15 -4.26 -2.00 4.32
C LEU A 15 -2.93 -1.28 4.44
N ALA A 16 -2.96 -0.02 4.87
CA ALA A 16 -1.81 0.68 5.44
C ALA A 16 -1.95 0.68 6.96
N HIS A 17 -0.84 0.65 7.70
CA HIS A 17 -0.93 0.69 9.15
C HIS A 17 -1.06 2.12 9.65
N SER A 18 -0.16 2.99 9.18
CA SER A 18 -0.04 4.38 9.61
C SER A 18 -0.24 5.35 8.44
N PRO A 19 -0.70 6.59 8.67
CA PRO A 19 -0.73 7.64 7.64
C PRO A 19 0.66 7.98 7.08
N LYS A 20 1.72 7.59 7.78
CA LYS A 20 3.12 7.76 7.36
C LYS A 20 3.60 6.68 6.38
N ASP A 21 2.85 5.60 6.24
CA ASP A 21 3.25 4.49 5.39
C ASP A 21 3.25 4.92 3.91
N ASN A 22 4.31 4.56 3.19
CA ASN A 22 4.39 4.78 1.75
C ASN A 22 4.11 3.50 0.94
N VAL A 23 3.69 2.44 1.63
CA VAL A 23 3.27 1.16 1.08
C VAL A 23 2.05 0.63 1.83
N ALA A 24 1.15 -0.06 1.14
CA ALA A 24 0.05 -0.83 1.73
C ALA A 24 0.21 -2.31 1.42
N VAL A 25 -0.47 -3.19 2.17
CA VAL A 25 -0.45 -4.65 1.98
C VAL A 25 -1.76 -5.12 1.39
N ALA A 26 -1.72 -5.93 0.34
CA ALA A 26 -2.90 -6.61 -0.18
C ALA A 26 -3.45 -7.63 0.83
N VAL A 27 -4.75 -7.57 1.10
CA VAL A 27 -5.43 -8.44 2.09
C VAL A 27 -6.54 -9.29 1.47
N ILE A 28 -6.66 -9.27 0.15
CA ILE A 28 -7.50 -10.18 -0.63
C ILE A 28 -6.64 -11.06 -1.53
N GLU A 29 -7.17 -12.21 -1.90
CA GLU A 29 -6.59 -13.01 -2.98
C GLU A 29 -6.90 -12.38 -4.34
N GLY A 30 -5.97 -12.50 -5.28
CA GLY A 30 -6.22 -12.15 -6.68
C GLY A 30 -6.43 -10.65 -6.96
N LEU A 31 -5.81 -9.74 -6.20
CA LEU A 31 -5.81 -8.31 -6.55
C LEU A 31 -5.12 -8.12 -7.91
N LYS A 32 -5.90 -7.82 -8.95
CA LYS A 32 -5.45 -7.71 -10.34
C LYS A 32 -4.95 -6.31 -10.69
N ALA A 33 -4.09 -6.24 -11.70
CA ALA A 33 -3.79 -4.98 -12.37
C ALA A 33 -5.08 -4.29 -12.87
N ASP A 34 -5.00 -2.98 -13.05
CA ASP A 34 -6.08 -2.09 -13.49
C ASP A 34 -7.28 -2.02 -12.52
N THR A 35 -7.04 -2.35 -11.24
CA THR A 35 -8.05 -2.26 -10.18
C THR A 35 -7.95 -0.92 -9.44
N ASP A 36 -9.06 -0.19 -9.31
CA ASP A 36 -9.22 0.90 -8.33
C ASP A 36 -9.40 0.32 -6.92
N ALA A 37 -8.28 0.03 -6.25
CA ALA A 37 -8.28 -0.64 -4.96
C ALA A 37 -8.67 0.32 -3.83
N PHE A 38 -9.80 0.03 -3.19
CA PHE A 38 -10.17 0.58 -1.88
C PHE A 38 -9.22 0.09 -0.78
N GLY A 39 -8.69 1.02 0.01
CA GLY A 39 -7.83 0.73 1.16
C GLY A 39 -8.19 1.52 2.41
N VAL A 40 -7.68 1.04 3.55
CA VAL A 40 -7.90 1.65 4.87
C VAL A 40 -6.58 1.78 5.62
N VAL A 41 -6.40 2.91 6.29
CA VAL A 41 -5.34 3.15 7.27
C VAL A 41 -5.83 2.66 8.63
N THR A 42 -5.22 1.61 9.18
CA THR A 42 -5.75 0.95 10.39
C THR A 42 -5.57 1.77 11.67
N GLU A 43 -4.58 2.67 11.71
CA GLU A 43 -4.32 3.52 12.89
C GLU A 43 -5.47 4.50 13.18
N ASN A 44 -6.12 5.04 12.15
CA ASN A 44 -7.12 6.11 12.28
C ASN A 44 -8.43 5.87 11.52
N ASN A 45 -8.60 4.71 10.87
CA ASN A 45 -9.75 4.33 10.05
C ASN A 45 -10.00 5.26 8.84
N GLU A 46 -8.99 6.01 8.40
CA GLU A 46 -9.09 6.77 7.15
C GLU A 46 -9.12 5.82 5.95
N SER A 47 -9.93 6.16 4.95
CA SER A 47 -9.98 5.43 3.70
C SER A 47 -9.14 6.11 2.62
N PHE A 48 -8.64 5.31 1.68
CA PHE A 48 -7.94 5.79 0.51
C PHE A 48 -8.20 4.89 -0.71
N GLY A 49 -7.81 5.39 -1.89
CA GLY A 49 -7.81 4.63 -3.13
C GLY A 49 -6.41 4.55 -3.73
N VAL A 50 -6.10 3.42 -4.37
CA VAL A 50 -4.89 3.26 -5.18
C VAL A 50 -5.23 2.48 -6.46
N PHE A 51 -4.90 3.07 -7.61
CA PHE A 51 -4.99 2.36 -8.89
C PHE A 51 -3.81 1.39 -9.00
N VAL A 52 -4.09 0.10 -9.05
CA VAL A 52 -3.08 -0.96 -9.03
C VAL A 52 -2.59 -1.25 -10.44
N LYS A 53 -1.27 -1.27 -10.64
CA LYS A 53 -0.63 -1.44 -11.96
C LYS A 53 -0.14 -2.85 -12.27
N ASN A 54 -0.10 -3.72 -11.26
CA ASN A 54 0.36 -5.09 -11.41
C ASN A 54 -0.58 -6.04 -10.65
N ASP A 55 -0.59 -7.32 -11.01
CA ASP A 55 -1.16 -8.33 -10.12
C ASP A 55 -0.38 -8.36 -8.79
N ILE A 56 -1.08 -8.16 -7.67
CA ILE A 56 -0.49 -8.12 -6.33
C ILE A 56 -0.95 -9.35 -5.55
N PRO A 57 -0.05 -10.30 -5.22
CA PRO A 57 -0.39 -11.41 -4.35
C PRO A 57 -0.82 -10.95 -2.95
N ILE A 58 -1.69 -11.72 -2.29
CA ILE A 58 -2.06 -11.47 -0.89
C ILE A 58 -0.79 -11.42 -0.01
N GLY A 59 -0.75 -10.47 0.93
CA GLY A 59 0.39 -10.22 1.81
C GLY A 59 1.54 -9.43 1.16
N HIS A 60 1.51 -9.22 -0.15
CA HIS A 60 2.49 -8.38 -0.83
C HIS A 60 2.13 -6.90 -0.75
N LYS A 61 3.12 -6.05 -1.02
CA LYS A 61 3.00 -4.60 -0.86
C LYS A 61 2.68 -3.92 -2.19
N VAL A 62 1.90 -2.84 -2.13
CA VAL A 62 1.66 -1.88 -3.21
C VAL A 62 2.22 -0.51 -2.81
N ALA A 63 2.84 0.20 -3.74
CA ALA A 63 3.34 1.56 -3.51
C ALA A 63 2.18 2.58 -3.44
N LEU A 64 2.17 3.43 -2.40
CA LEU A 64 1.15 4.47 -2.22
C LEU A 64 1.54 5.81 -2.83
N ILE A 65 2.82 5.97 -3.16
CA ILE A 65 3.42 7.12 -3.84
C ILE A 65 4.44 6.61 -4.88
N ASP A 66 4.94 7.49 -5.74
CA ASP A 66 6.13 7.20 -6.52
C ASP A 66 7.35 7.12 -5.59
N LEU A 67 8.18 6.10 -5.79
CA LEU A 67 9.40 5.85 -5.02
C LEU A 67 10.57 5.67 -5.98
N LYS A 68 11.67 6.38 -5.73
CA LYS A 68 12.89 6.30 -6.52
C LYS A 68 13.88 5.31 -5.92
N ALA A 69 14.76 4.78 -6.78
CA ALA A 69 15.89 4.00 -6.32
C ALA A 69 16.66 4.79 -5.24
N GLY A 70 16.76 4.18 -4.06
CA GLY A 70 17.41 4.77 -2.91
C GLY A 70 16.47 5.30 -1.83
N ASP A 71 15.18 5.50 -2.13
CA ASP A 71 14.18 5.96 -1.18
C ASP A 71 13.93 4.93 -0.06
N THR A 72 13.49 5.45 1.08
CA THR A 72 13.13 4.62 2.24
C THR A 72 11.74 4.05 2.07
N VAL A 73 11.56 2.77 2.41
CA VAL A 73 10.23 2.18 2.59
C VAL A 73 9.80 2.38 4.04
N ILE A 74 8.66 3.05 4.21
CA ILE A 74 8.03 3.31 5.50
C ILE A 74 6.81 2.40 5.62
N LYS A 75 6.83 1.53 6.65
CA LYS A 75 5.71 0.66 7.01
C LYS A 75 5.58 0.60 8.53
N TYR A 76 4.36 0.61 9.05
CA TYR A 76 4.10 0.76 10.48
C TYR A 76 4.64 2.09 11.04
N GLY A 77 4.75 3.12 10.20
CA GLY A 77 5.39 4.39 10.53
C GLY A 77 6.90 4.29 10.77
N GLN A 78 7.53 3.17 10.42
CA GLN A 78 8.95 2.89 10.63
C GLN A 78 9.68 2.67 9.31
N ASP A 79 10.97 2.99 9.30
CA ASP A 79 11.89 2.63 8.23
C ASP A 79 12.15 1.12 8.24
N VAL A 80 11.67 0.42 7.20
CA VAL A 80 11.77 -1.05 7.09
C VAL A 80 12.70 -1.50 5.98
N GLY A 81 13.17 -0.59 5.14
CA GLY A 81 13.82 -0.98 3.89
C GLY A 81 14.19 0.17 2.99
N ARG A 82 14.80 -0.18 1.87
CA ARG A 82 15.22 0.74 0.82
C ARG A 82 14.79 0.21 -0.54
N ILE A 83 14.35 1.13 -1.40
CA ILE A 83 14.04 0.87 -2.80
C ILE A 83 15.33 0.72 -3.60
N VAL A 84 15.38 -0.28 -4.48
CA VAL A 84 16.56 -0.59 -5.31
C VAL A 84 16.34 -0.41 -6.81
N ALA A 85 15.10 -0.13 -7.23
CA ALA A 85 14.70 0.26 -8.57
C ALA A 85 13.48 1.18 -8.48
N ASP A 86 13.31 2.12 -9.39
CA ASP A 86 12.15 3.02 -9.40
C ASP A 86 10.83 2.24 -9.38
N ILE A 87 9.87 2.72 -8.60
CA ILE A 87 8.53 2.15 -8.42
C ILE A 87 7.52 3.28 -8.54
N ALA A 88 6.61 3.21 -9.49
CA ALA A 88 5.51 4.15 -9.58
C ALA A 88 4.42 3.81 -8.56
N LYS A 89 3.63 4.81 -8.14
CA LYS A 89 2.41 4.60 -7.34
C LYS A 89 1.55 3.52 -8.00
N GLY A 90 1.06 2.59 -7.19
CA GLY A 90 0.24 1.45 -7.62
C GLY A 90 1.00 0.20 -8.05
N GLU A 91 2.33 0.25 -8.14
CA GLU A 91 3.14 -0.91 -8.51
C GLU A 91 3.45 -1.84 -7.32
N HIS A 92 3.82 -3.08 -7.66
CA HIS A 92 4.18 -4.14 -6.72
C HIS A 92 5.52 -3.85 -6.04
N VAL A 93 5.55 -3.83 -4.71
CA VAL A 93 6.78 -3.68 -3.91
C VAL A 93 7.17 -5.04 -3.31
N HIS A 94 8.29 -5.59 -3.77
CA HIS A 94 8.79 -6.90 -3.33
C HIS A 94 10.32 -7.00 -3.44
N THR A 95 10.88 -8.19 -3.23
CA THR A 95 12.32 -8.44 -3.16
C THR A 95 13.11 -8.04 -4.43
N HIS A 96 12.45 -7.92 -5.58
CA HIS A 96 13.10 -7.51 -6.82
C HIS A 96 13.36 -5.99 -6.90
N ASN A 97 12.59 -5.17 -6.19
CA ASN A 97 12.70 -3.70 -6.20
C ASN A 97 12.81 -3.07 -4.80
N MET A 98 12.85 -3.89 -3.73
CA MET A 98 13.07 -3.47 -2.35
C MET A 98 13.99 -4.43 -1.61
N LYS A 99 14.88 -3.89 -0.76
CA LYS A 99 15.62 -4.65 0.25
C LYS A 99 15.19 -4.22 1.65
N THR A 100 14.93 -5.19 2.53
CA THR A 100 14.67 -4.91 3.94
C THR A 100 15.96 -4.51 4.64
N LYS A 101 15.88 -3.59 5.61
CA LYS A 101 16.99 -3.35 6.52
C LYS A 101 17.09 -4.54 7.48
N ARG A 102 18.29 -5.08 7.63
CA ARG A 102 18.56 -6.09 8.68
C ARG A 102 18.58 -5.38 10.02
N TRP A 103 17.85 -5.94 10.97
CA TRP A 103 17.90 -5.61 12.39
C TRP A 103 18.95 -6.48 13.07
#